data_AF-A0A8T3U9W5-F1
#
_entry.id   AF-A0A8T3U9W5-F1
#
_cell.length_a   1.000
_cell.length_b   1.000
_cell.length_c   1.000
_cell.angle_alpha   90.00
_cell.angle_beta   90.00
_cell.angle_gamma   90.00
#
_symmetry.space_group_name_H-M   'P 1'
#
loop_
_entity.id
_entity.type
_entity.pdbx_description
1 polymer ?
#
loop_
_entity_poly.entity_id
_entity_poly.type
_entity_poly.pdbx_seq_one_letter_code
_entity_poly.pdbx_strand_id
1 'polypeptide(L)' 'PKALAMSVMLKSIDKDYKNNPEIKWNFTKFLVDRNGNVVERFEPTHNMKDVMSKVERLIVGE' A
#
# COMPACT_ATOMS: atom_id res chain seq x y z
N PRO A 1 3.58 -3.75 -16.64
CA PRO A 1 3.30 -5.17 -17.01
C PRO A 1 2.69 -6.01 -15.86
N LYS A 2 3.39 -6.21 -14.73
CA LYS A 2 2.88 -7.04 -13.61
C LYS A 2 1.73 -6.39 -12.82
N ALA A 3 1.79 -5.08 -12.59
CA ALA A 3 0.70 -4.33 -11.95
C ALA A 3 -0.62 -4.40 -12.74
N LEU A 4 -0.53 -4.45 -14.07
CA LEU A 4 -1.70 -4.59 -14.94
C LEU A 4 -2.29 -6.01 -14.87
N ALA A 5 -1.45 -7.05 -14.86
CA ALA A 5 -1.93 -8.43 -14.70
C ALA A 5 -2.63 -8.62 -13.33
N MET A 6 -2.07 -8.03 -12.28
CA MET A 6 -2.68 -8.05 -10.94
C MET A 6 -4.02 -7.32 -10.91
N SER A 7 -4.13 -6.14 -11.52
CA SER A 7 -5.41 -5.41 -11.54
C SER A 7 -6.50 -6.14 -12.32
N VAL A 8 -6.14 -6.84 -13.40
CA VAL A 8 -7.08 -7.70 -14.15
C VAL A 8 -7.54 -8.88 -13.29
N MET A 9 -6.60 -9.59 -12.64
CA MET A 9 -6.91 -10.73 -11.77
C MET A 9 -7.82 -10.31 -10.61
N LEU A 10 -7.47 -9.24 -9.89
CA LEU A 10 -8.25 -8.78 -8.74
C LEU A 10 -9.67 -8.36 -9.13
N LYS A 11 -9.84 -7.67 -10.26
CA LYS A 11 -11.18 -7.29 -10.76
C LYS A 11 -12.08 -8.50 -11.07
N SER A 12 -11.49 -9.65 -11.37
CA SER A 12 -12.24 -10.88 -11.64
C SER A 12 -12.71 -11.59 -10.38
N ILE A 13 -11.95 -11.46 -9.27
CA ILE A 13 -12.27 -12.03 -7.96
C ILE A 13 -13.32 -11.16 -7.26
N ASP A 14 -13.09 -9.84 -7.28
CA ASP A 14 -13.96 -8.84 -6.68
C ASP A 14 -14.00 -7.59 -7.57
N LYS A 15 -15.21 -7.23 -8.00
CA LYS A 15 -15.40 -6.06 -8.87
C LYS A 15 -15.17 -4.74 -8.12
N ASP A 16 -15.36 -4.74 -6.81
CA ASP A 16 -15.20 -3.57 -5.94
C ASP A 16 -13.87 -3.55 -5.17
N TYR A 17 -12.92 -4.38 -5.60
CA TYR A 17 -11.60 -4.52 -4.98
C TYR A 17 -10.80 -3.21 -4.91
N LYS A 18 -11.23 -2.10 -5.53
CA LYS A 18 -10.54 -0.82 -5.37
C LYS A 18 -11.05 0.00 -4.19
N ASN A 19 -12.29 -0.24 -3.76
CA ASN A 19 -12.99 0.63 -2.82
C ASN A 19 -13.16 0.00 -1.44
N ASN A 20 -12.86 -1.28 -1.28
CA ASN A 20 -12.90 -1.95 0.02
C ASN A 20 -11.52 -2.04 0.71
N PRO A 21 -11.48 -2.22 2.04
CA PRO A 21 -10.25 -2.24 2.81
C PRO A 21 -9.53 -3.59 2.80
N GLU A 22 -9.98 -4.58 2.04
CA GLU A 22 -9.40 -5.93 2.07
C GLU A 22 -7.91 -5.94 1.66
N ILE A 23 -7.16 -6.90 2.20
CA ILE A 23 -5.79 -7.20 1.78
C ILE A 23 -5.86 -8.18 0.62
N LYS A 24 -5.48 -7.71 -0.56
CA LYS A 24 -5.84 -8.35 -1.83
C LYS A 24 -4.73 -9.22 -2.38
N TRP A 25 -3.50 -8.91 -1.97
CA TRP A 25 -2.31 -9.59 -2.43
C TRP A 25 -1.14 -9.39 -1.46
N ASN A 26 -0.15 -10.26 -1.58
CA ASN A 26 1.08 -10.21 -0.82
C ASN A 26 1.81 -8.87 -1.02
N PHE A 27 2.51 -8.41 0.02
CA PHE A 27 3.26 -7.14 0.05
C PHE A 27 2.41 -5.87 0.10
N THR A 28 1.19 -5.92 0.64
CA THR A 28 0.50 -4.71 1.12
C THR A 28 1.24 -4.21 2.36
N LYS A 29 1.65 -2.93 2.40
CA LYS A 29 2.40 -2.36 3.53
C LYS A 29 1.57 -1.31 4.26
N PHE A 30 1.77 -1.23 5.58
CA PHE A 30 1.20 -0.20 6.43
C PHE A 30 2.33 0.53 7.14
N LEU A 31 2.33 1.86 7.05
CA LEU A 31 3.26 2.71 7.79
C LEU A 31 2.59 3.12 9.10
N VAL A 32 3.27 2.87 10.21
CA VAL A 32 2.81 3.13 11.56
C VAL A 32 3.76 4.13 12.22
N ASP A 33 3.21 5.18 12.83
CA ASP A 33 3.99 6.19 13.54
C ASP A 33 4.46 5.71 14.93
N ARG A 34 5.23 6.56 15.63
CA ARG A 34 5.75 6.24 16.97
C ARG A 34 4.69 6.21 18.06
N ASN A 35 3.51 6.77 17.81
CA ASN A 35 2.36 6.72 18.72
C ASN A 35 1.48 5.49 18.47
N GLY A 36 1.81 4.66 17.46
CA GLY A 36 1.06 3.47 17.09
C GLY A 36 -0.07 3.71 16.09
N ASN A 37 -0.18 4.90 15.49
CA ASN A 37 -1.22 5.20 14.50
C ASN A 37 -0.79 4.75 13.10
N VAL A 38 -1.72 4.16 12.35
CA VAL A 38 -1.52 3.90 10.91
C VAL A 38 -1.66 5.23 10.17
N VAL A 39 -0.57 5.67 9.53
CA VAL A 39 -0.52 6.96 8.83
C VAL A 39 -0.58 6.82 7.31
N GLU A 40 -0.23 5.64 6.77
CA GLU A 40 -0.33 5.39 5.33
C GLU A 40 -0.43 3.89 5.00
N ARG A 41 -1.08 3.56 3.89
CA ARG A 41 -1.19 2.22 3.31
C ARG A 41 -0.62 2.23 1.90
N PHE A 42 0.25 1.27 1.58
CA PHE A 42 0.86 1.11 0.26
C PHE A 42 0.43 -0.21 -0.37
N GLU A 43 -0.19 -0.11 -1.53
CA GLU A 43 -0.53 -1.28 -2.34
C GLU A 43 0.72 -2.01 -2.83
N PRO A 44 0.66 -3.33 -3.10
CA PRO A 44 1.82 -4.16 -3.48
C PRO A 44 2.70 -3.61 -4.60
N THR A 45 2.10 -2.88 -5.53
CA THR A 45 2.76 -2.31 -6.72
C THR A 45 3.46 -0.98 -6.46
N HIS A 46 3.29 -0.36 -5.28
CA HIS A 46 3.99 0.88 -4.92
C HIS A 46 5.50 0.67 -4.89
N ASN A 47 6.24 1.70 -5.28
CA ASN A 47 7.69 1.67 -5.27
C ASN A 47 8.21 1.75 -3.83
N MET A 48 9.21 0.95 -3.48
CA MET A 48 9.83 1.01 -2.15
C MET A 48 10.52 2.34 -1.87
N LYS A 49 10.93 3.09 -2.90
CA LYS A 49 11.46 4.46 -2.75
C LYS A 49 10.42 5.40 -2.12
N ASP A 50 9.15 5.26 -2.51
CA ASP A 50 8.07 6.10 -1.97
C ASP A 50 7.85 5.81 -0.48
N VAL A 51 7.89 4.52 -0.11
CA VAL A 51 7.81 4.08 1.29
C VAL A 51 8.98 4.63 2.09
N MET A 52 10.21 4.53 1.57
CA MET A 52 11.41 5.06 2.21
C MET A 52 11.30 6.56 2.47
N SER A 53 10.91 7.35 1.46
CA SER A 53 10.74 8.80 1.62
C SER A 53 9.65 9.17 2.64
N LYS A 54 8.61 8.34 2.79
CA LYS A 54 7.58 8.54 3.82
C LYS A 54 8.08 8.23 5.22
N VAL A 55 8.86 7.15 5.38
CA VAL A 55 9.51 6.81 6.64
C VAL A 55 10.48 7.91 7.07
N GLU A 56 11.32 8.41 6.16
CA GLU A 56 12.28 9.49 6.44
C GLU A 56 11.59 10.75 6.97
N ARG A 57 10.49 11.17 6.34
CA ARG A 57 9.69 12.32 6.81
C ARG A 57 9.20 12.15 8.26
N LEU A 58 8.74 10.96 8.62
CA LEU A 58 8.26 10.69 10.00
C LEU A 58 9.39 10.68 11.04
N ILE A 59 10.64 10.48 10.62
CA ILE A 59 11.80 10.44 11.53
C ILE A 59 12.39 11.83 11.71
N VAL A 60 12.50 12.59 10.63
CA VAL A 60 13.14 13.92 10.65
C VAL A 60 12.22 14.96 11.31
N GLY A 61 10.91 14.68 11.40
CA GLY A 61 9.90 15.64 11.83
C GLY A 61 9.62 16.61 10.68
N GLU A 62 8.34 16.88 10.41
CA GLU A 62 7.97 18.05 9.59
C GLU A 62 8.27 19.35 10.35
#